data_AF-A0A1V5DEL2-F1
#
_entry.id   AF-A0A1V5DEL2-F1
#
_cell.length_a   1.000
_cell.length_b   1.000
_cell.length_c   1.000
_cell.angle_alpha   90.00
_cell.angle_beta   90.00
_cell.angle_gamma   90.00
#
_symmetry.space_group_name_H-M   'P 1'
#
loop_
_entity.id
_entity.type
_entity.pdbx_description
1 polymer ?
#
loop_
_entity_poly.entity_id
_entity_poly.type
_entity_poly.pdbx_seq_one_letter_code
_entity_poly.pdbx_strand_id
1 'polypeptide(L)'
;MDIAAFIRFTFHSRYMPRWIYGGLIVYIPVLNFLSFGYLKKASRLLMLGSVGLPTWEDRKTIWSDGMKLLFIFILYGAVPFFLFSCGFFLTTLSTITAFFGHIMTKFSVVALLCFSFFIPFAFAVFAEKDDFREALDFERILQGIKEVFAPYLGGYICALIALGLCLLIIRIPYLIGLLLSSLCTYYVFLVAAYYFTQLYRRTSLAMERIPEEPVRETAPQSSNDTASV
;
A
#
# COMPACT_ATOMS: atom_id res chain seq x y z
N MET A 1 -5.42 9.05 13.67
CA MET A 1 -4.62 9.17 12.43
C MET A 1 -5.29 10.24 11.61
N ASP A 2 -4.63 11.38 11.40
CA ASP A 2 -5.27 12.51 10.72
C ASP A 2 -5.16 12.36 9.19
N ILE A 3 -5.94 11.43 8.65
CA ILE A 3 -6.12 11.26 7.20
C ILE A 3 -6.56 12.60 6.57
N ALA A 4 -7.41 13.35 7.27
CA ALA A 4 -7.85 14.67 6.82
C ALA A 4 -6.69 15.68 6.70
N ALA A 5 -5.74 15.65 7.63
CA ALA A 5 -4.54 16.49 7.54
C ALA A 5 -3.65 16.06 6.38
N PHE A 6 -3.48 14.75 6.17
CA PHE A 6 -2.75 14.22 5.02
C PHE A 6 -3.39 14.62 3.68
N ILE A 7 -4.72 14.51 3.56
CA ILE A 7 -5.45 14.95 2.37
C ILE A 7 -5.20 16.44 2.12
N ARG A 8 -5.42 17.30 3.11
CA ARG A 8 -5.16 18.75 3.00
C ARG A 8 -3.73 19.05 2.58
N PHE A 9 -2.76 18.33 3.13
CA PHE A 9 -1.35 18.44 2.78
C PHE A 9 -1.08 18.06 1.31
N THR A 10 -1.66 16.96 0.82
CA THR A 10 -1.45 16.49 -0.57
C THR A 10 -2.03 17.41 -1.64
N PHE A 11 -3.05 18.21 -1.31
CA PHE A 11 -3.66 19.20 -2.20
C PHE A 11 -2.93 20.56 -2.20
N HIS A 12 -1.87 20.70 -1.42
CA HIS A 12 -1.02 21.90 -1.50
C HIS A 12 -0.30 21.94 -2.86
N SER A 13 -0.22 23.14 -3.47
CA SER A 13 0.28 23.33 -4.85
C SER A 13 1.66 22.72 -5.11
N ARG A 14 2.52 22.67 -4.08
CA ARG A 14 3.86 22.07 -4.15
C ARG A 14 3.87 20.54 -4.30
N TYR A 15 2.87 19.85 -3.74
CA TYR A 15 2.83 18.39 -3.65
C TYR A 15 1.86 17.77 -4.64
N MET A 16 0.83 18.53 -5.05
CA MET A 16 -0.21 18.06 -5.96
C MET A 16 0.34 17.49 -7.28
N PRO A 17 1.30 18.14 -7.98
CA PRO A 17 1.85 17.60 -9.22
C PRO A 17 2.52 16.23 -9.02
N ARG A 18 3.08 15.97 -7.84
CA ARG A 18 3.88 14.77 -7.59
C ARG A 18 3.03 13.50 -7.64
N TRP A 19 1.82 13.53 -7.09
CA TRP A 19 0.93 12.38 -7.17
C TRP A 19 0.11 12.37 -8.46
N ILE A 20 -0.15 13.54 -9.09
CA ILE A 20 -0.79 13.59 -10.42
C ILE A 20 0.03 12.84 -11.47
N TYR A 21 1.35 12.98 -11.47
CA TYR A 21 2.19 12.22 -12.42
C TYR A 21 2.05 10.71 -12.23
N GLY A 22 2.01 10.23 -10.98
CA GLY A 22 1.77 8.81 -10.70
C GLY A 22 0.37 8.38 -11.16
N GLY A 23 -0.64 9.23 -10.93
CA GLY A 23 -2.00 8.97 -11.39
C GLY A 23 -2.16 8.97 -12.91
N LEU A 24 -1.40 9.78 -13.65
CA LEU A 24 -1.45 9.75 -15.12
C LEU A 24 -0.80 8.48 -15.70
N ILE A 25 0.16 7.92 -14.97
CA ILE A 25 0.99 6.81 -15.42
C ILE A 25 0.43 5.44 -14.98
N VAL A 26 -0.36 5.38 -13.90
CA VAL A 26 -0.78 4.10 -13.27
C VAL A 26 -1.53 3.14 -14.20
N TYR A 27 -2.30 3.65 -15.17
CA TYR A 27 -3.01 2.82 -16.15
C TYR A 27 -2.21 2.50 -17.41
N ILE A 28 -1.06 3.14 -17.62
CA ILE A 28 -0.19 2.83 -18.75
C ILE A 28 0.63 1.59 -18.38
N PRO A 29 0.45 0.45 -19.06
CA PRO A 29 1.22 -0.76 -18.77
C PRO A 29 2.71 -0.49 -18.87
N VAL A 30 3.52 -1.21 -18.09
CA VAL A 30 4.98 -1.03 -17.96
C VAL A 30 5.36 0.26 -17.23
N LEU A 31 4.79 1.41 -17.60
CA LEU A 31 5.07 2.66 -16.89
C LEU A 31 4.43 2.69 -15.49
N ASN A 32 3.35 1.93 -15.27
CA ASN A 32 2.72 1.77 -13.96
C ASN A 32 3.69 1.32 -12.86
N PHE A 33 4.81 0.67 -13.20
CA PHE A 33 5.87 0.34 -12.25
C PHE A 33 6.45 1.59 -11.58
N LEU A 34 6.57 2.70 -12.31
CA LEU A 34 7.00 3.98 -11.73
C LEU A 34 6.02 4.49 -10.68
N SER A 35 4.72 4.26 -10.89
CA SER A 35 3.67 4.68 -9.95
C SER A 35 3.72 3.85 -8.67
N PHE A 36 3.87 2.52 -8.77
CA PHE A 36 4.00 1.65 -7.60
C PHE A 36 5.32 1.85 -6.84
N GLY A 37 6.42 2.04 -7.56
CA GLY A 37 7.70 2.36 -6.94
C GLY A 37 7.68 3.70 -6.21
N TYR A 38 6.99 4.71 -6.77
CA TYR A 38 6.80 5.99 -6.09
C TYR A 38 5.99 5.79 -4.81
N LEU A 39 4.94 4.97 -4.84
CA LEU A 39 4.11 4.65 -3.68
C LEU A 39 4.95 3.98 -2.56
N LYS A 40 5.85 3.07 -2.91
CA LYS A 40 6.82 2.47 -1.97
C LYS A 40 7.69 3.55 -1.33
N LYS A 41 8.31 4.41 -2.16
CA LYS A 41 9.18 5.50 -1.69
C LYS A 41 8.41 6.44 -0.75
N ALA A 42 7.14 6.72 -1.06
CA ALA A 42 6.27 7.55 -0.22
C ALA A 42 6.01 6.88 1.14
N SER A 43 5.71 5.59 1.13
CA SER A 43 5.42 4.82 2.34
C SER A 43 6.65 4.68 3.23
N ARG A 44 7.83 4.47 2.63
CA ARG A 44 9.10 4.46 3.35
C ARG A 44 9.41 5.81 4.01
N LEU A 45 9.19 6.94 3.33
CA LEU A 45 9.35 8.26 3.94
C LEU A 45 8.38 8.50 5.09
N LEU A 46 7.14 8.01 4.96
CA LEU A 46 6.12 8.07 6.00
C LEU A 46 6.48 7.22 7.23
N MET A 47 7.16 6.08 7.02
CA MET A 47 7.70 5.26 8.10
C MET A 47 8.78 6.01 8.89
N LEU A 48 9.69 6.68 8.17
CA LEU A 48 10.76 7.50 8.74
C LEU A 48 10.27 8.81 9.40
N GLY A 49 8.96 9.04 9.48
CA GLY A 49 8.39 10.25 10.08
C GLY A 49 8.60 11.53 9.26
N SER A 50 9.07 11.42 8.02
CA SER A 50 9.31 12.58 7.17
C SER A 50 8.00 13.20 6.69
N VAL A 51 7.88 14.53 6.84
CA VAL A 51 6.70 15.29 6.41
C VAL A 51 6.85 15.65 4.93
N GLY A 52 6.45 14.76 4.03
CA GLY A 52 6.63 14.98 2.60
C GLY A 52 6.16 13.85 1.69
N LEU A 53 5.74 14.21 0.46
CA LEU A 53 5.71 13.26 -0.65
C LEU A 53 7.10 13.21 -1.33
N PRO A 54 7.59 12.06 -1.79
CA PRO A 54 8.90 11.96 -2.40
C PRO A 54 9.02 12.76 -3.69
N THR A 55 10.25 13.12 -4.05
CA THR A 55 10.58 13.63 -5.39
C THR A 55 10.68 12.47 -6.38
N TRP A 56 10.46 12.77 -7.66
CA TRP A 56 10.63 11.84 -8.79
C TRP A 56 12.11 11.63 -9.19
N GLU A 57 13.03 12.01 -8.31
CA GLU A 57 14.46 11.75 -8.43
C GLU A 57 14.71 10.23 -8.27
N ASP A 58 15.78 9.75 -8.89
CA ASP A 58 16.15 8.32 -8.93
C ASP A 58 15.13 7.41 -9.62
N ARG A 59 14.70 7.80 -10.83
CA ARG A 59 13.73 7.05 -11.66
C ARG A 59 14.09 5.57 -11.82
N LYS A 60 15.38 5.23 -11.87
CA LYS A 60 15.86 3.84 -11.98
C LYS A 60 15.53 3.03 -10.73
N THR A 61 15.73 3.59 -9.55
CA THR A 61 15.40 2.93 -8.27
C THR A 61 13.89 2.81 -8.11
N ILE A 62 13.15 3.88 -8.42
CA ILE A 62 11.68 3.88 -8.42
C ILE A 62 11.15 2.78 -9.36
N TRP A 63 11.67 2.67 -10.58
CA TRP A 63 11.29 1.60 -11.49
C TRP A 63 11.58 0.22 -10.90
N SER A 64 12.80 -0.03 -10.44
CA SER A 64 13.21 -1.33 -9.89
C SER A 64 12.34 -1.75 -8.71
N ASP A 65 12.03 -0.82 -7.83
CA ASP A 65 11.13 -1.02 -6.70
C ASP A 65 9.70 -1.35 -7.13
N GLY A 66 9.20 -0.69 -8.18
CA GLY A 66 7.92 -1.01 -8.80
C GLY A 66 7.85 -2.41 -9.40
N MET A 67 8.93 -2.87 -10.04
CA MET A 67 9.02 -4.23 -10.56
C MET A 67 9.02 -5.28 -9.45
N LYS A 68 9.76 -5.04 -8.36
CA LYS A 68 9.74 -5.92 -7.18
C LYS A 68 8.33 -6.01 -6.58
N LEU A 69 7.63 -4.88 -6.51
CA LEU A 69 6.23 -4.85 -6.06
C LEU A 69 5.29 -5.63 -6.98
N LEU A 70 5.45 -5.52 -8.30
CA LEU A 70 4.69 -6.34 -9.23
C LEU A 70 4.87 -7.83 -8.95
N PHE A 71 6.10 -8.27 -8.66
CA PHE A 71 6.36 -9.66 -8.32
C PHE A 71 5.57 -10.11 -7.08
N ILE A 72 5.50 -9.26 -6.05
CA ILE A 72 4.67 -9.51 -4.86
C ILE A 72 3.19 -9.62 -5.26
N PHE A 73 2.67 -8.66 -6.04
CA PHE A 73 1.28 -8.71 -6.52
C PHE A 73 0.97 -9.99 -7.33
N ILE A 74 1.89 -10.41 -8.20
CA ILE A 74 1.76 -11.65 -8.98
C ILE A 74 1.70 -12.86 -8.03
N LEU A 75 2.56 -12.93 -7.02
CA LEU A 75 2.57 -14.06 -6.09
C LEU A 75 1.28 -14.14 -5.25
N TYR A 76 0.80 -13.02 -4.71
CA TYR A 76 -0.49 -12.98 -4.02
C TYR A 76 -1.67 -13.25 -4.97
N GLY A 77 -1.56 -12.85 -6.23
CA GLY A 77 -2.57 -13.08 -7.27
C GLY A 77 -2.51 -14.48 -7.90
N ALA A 78 -1.44 -15.23 -7.71
CA ALA A 78 -1.18 -16.48 -8.44
C ALA A 78 -2.31 -17.50 -8.24
N VAL A 79 -2.73 -17.73 -6.99
CA VAL A 79 -3.81 -18.66 -6.66
C VAL A 79 -5.16 -18.20 -7.23
N PRO A 80 -5.63 -16.95 -6.97
CA PRO A 80 -6.85 -16.45 -7.59
C PRO A 80 -6.86 -16.50 -9.12
N PHE A 81 -5.78 -16.09 -9.78
CA PHE A 81 -5.70 -16.09 -11.25
C PHE A 81 -5.64 -17.50 -11.83
N PHE A 82 -4.98 -18.44 -11.14
CA PHE A 82 -4.98 -19.84 -11.51
C PHE A 82 -6.39 -20.44 -11.44
N LEU A 83 -7.10 -20.23 -10.33
CA LEU A 83 -8.47 -20.69 -10.15
C LEU A 83 -9.41 -20.07 -11.19
N PHE A 84 -9.26 -18.77 -11.47
CA PHE A 84 -10.04 -18.08 -12.49
C PHE A 84 -9.81 -18.68 -13.88
N SER A 85 -8.55 -18.87 -14.27
CA SER A 85 -8.16 -19.41 -15.57
C SER A 85 -8.64 -20.85 -15.75
N CYS A 86 -8.47 -21.69 -14.72
CA CYS A 86 -8.96 -23.07 -14.71
C CYS A 86 -10.49 -23.12 -14.80
N GLY A 87 -11.18 -22.29 -14.01
CA GLY A 87 -12.64 -22.18 -14.05
C GLY A 87 -13.14 -21.74 -15.43
N PHE A 88 -12.53 -20.71 -16.01
CA PHE A 88 -12.86 -20.24 -17.35
C PHE A 88 -12.65 -21.33 -18.41
N PHE A 89 -11.52 -22.03 -18.38
CA PHE A 89 -11.25 -23.13 -19.29
C PHE A 89 -12.28 -24.27 -19.19
N LEU A 90 -12.72 -24.63 -17.98
CA LEU A 90 -13.75 -25.65 -17.78
C LEU A 90 -15.11 -25.26 -18.38
N THR A 91 -15.41 -23.96 -18.45
CA THR A 91 -16.66 -23.45 -19.08
C THR A 91 -16.71 -23.65 -20.59
N THR A 92 -15.58 -23.83 -21.26
CA THR A 92 -15.53 -23.98 -22.72
C THR A 92 -15.64 -25.43 -23.21
N LEU A 93 -15.69 -26.41 -22.30
CA LEU A 93 -15.63 -27.84 -22.66
C LEU A 93 -17.02 -28.45 -22.89
N SER A 94 -17.77 -28.73 -21.82
CA SER A 94 -19.07 -29.40 -21.84
C SER A 94 -20.04 -28.75 -20.84
N THR A 95 -21.35 -29.05 -20.93
CA THR A 95 -22.35 -28.47 -20.03
C THR A 95 -22.11 -28.83 -18.55
N ILE A 96 -21.72 -30.08 -18.24
CA ILE A 96 -21.45 -30.51 -16.87
C ILE A 96 -20.16 -29.87 -16.35
N THR A 97 -19.10 -29.83 -17.15
CA THR A 97 -17.85 -29.17 -16.75
C THR A 97 -18.03 -27.66 -16.60
N ALA A 98 -18.92 -27.04 -17.38
CA ALA A 98 -19.21 -25.62 -17.27
C ALA A 98 -19.87 -25.25 -15.95
N PHE A 99 -20.73 -26.11 -15.39
CA PHE A 99 -21.25 -25.93 -14.03
C PHE A 99 -20.12 -25.83 -13.00
N PHE A 100 -19.17 -26.76 -13.03
CA PHE A 100 -17.99 -26.71 -12.16
C PHE A 100 -17.07 -25.52 -12.46
N GLY A 101 -16.94 -25.15 -13.74
CA GLY A 101 -16.20 -23.97 -14.16
C GLY A 101 -16.75 -22.69 -13.54
N HIS A 102 -18.07 -22.49 -13.57
CA HIS A 102 -18.71 -21.34 -12.93
C HIS A 102 -18.49 -21.32 -11.41
N ILE A 103 -18.60 -22.46 -10.72
CA ILE A 103 -18.30 -22.57 -9.29
C ILE A 103 -16.85 -22.16 -9.01
N MET A 104 -15.91 -22.71 -9.78
CA MET A 104 -14.48 -22.42 -9.65
C MET A 104 -14.17 -20.93 -9.88
N THR A 105 -14.79 -20.30 -10.89
CA THR A 105 -14.66 -18.86 -11.15
C THR A 105 -15.26 -18.01 -10.02
N LYS A 106 -16.35 -18.44 -9.36
CA LYS A 106 -16.84 -17.73 -8.17
C LYS A 106 -15.90 -17.89 -6.99
N PHE A 107 -15.35 -19.10 -6.80
CA PHE A 107 -14.35 -19.37 -5.77
C PHE A 107 -13.07 -18.54 -5.98
N SER A 108 -12.66 -18.30 -7.22
CA SER A 108 -11.50 -17.46 -7.52
C SER A 108 -11.69 -16.00 -7.09
N VAL A 109 -12.92 -15.47 -7.16
CA VAL A 109 -13.24 -14.12 -6.65
C VAL A 109 -13.12 -14.07 -5.13
N VAL A 110 -13.62 -15.09 -4.43
CA VAL A 110 -13.46 -15.21 -2.97
C VAL A 110 -11.97 -15.30 -2.61
N ALA A 111 -11.21 -16.14 -3.30
CA ALA A 111 -9.77 -16.23 -3.12
C ALA A 111 -9.09 -14.88 -3.37
N LEU A 112 -9.45 -14.15 -4.43
CA LEU A 112 -8.89 -12.82 -4.72
C LEU A 112 -9.11 -11.85 -3.55
N LEU A 113 -10.31 -11.83 -2.98
CA LEU A 113 -10.61 -11.00 -1.80
C LEU A 113 -9.78 -11.44 -0.58
N CYS A 114 -9.69 -12.75 -0.32
CA CYS A 114 -8.88 -13.28 0.79
C CYS A 114 -7.40 -12.92 0.65
N PHE A 115 -6.78 -13.13 -0.51
CA PHE A 115 -5.36 -12.84 -0.72
C PHE A 115 -5.09 -11.34 -0.79
N SER A 116 -5.98 -10.55 -1.41
CA SER A 116 -5.82 -9.10 -1.45
C SER A 116 -5.94 -8.43 -0.09
N PHE A 117 -6.59 -9.08 0.88
CA PHE A 117 -6.63 -8.62 2.26
C PHE A 117 -5.24 -8.55 2.92
N PHE A 118 -4.25 -9.34 2.48
CA PHE A 118 -2.89 -9.31 3.04
C PHE A 118 -1.97 -8.27 2.37
N ILE A 119 -2.32 -7.86 1.15
CA ILE A 119 -1.49 -6.99 0.31
C ILE A 119 -1.10 -5.67 0.98
N PRO A 120 -2.00 -4.92 1.66
CA PRO A 120 -1.62 -3.64 2.24
C PRO A 120 -0.48 -3.73 3.27
N PHE A 121 -0.46 -4.76 4.10
CA PHE A 121 0.62 -4.98 5.05
C PHE A 121 1.85 -5.63 4.41
N ALA A 122 1.68 -6.54 3.45
CA ALA A 122 2.79 -7.04 2.64
C ALA A 122 3.56 -5.89 1.96
N PHE A 123 2.81 -4.93 1.42
CA PHE A 123 3.35 -3.71 0.83
C PHE A 123 4.11 -2.85 1.86
N ALA A 124 3.56 -2.67 3.07
CA ALA A 124 4.22 -1.92 4.13
C ALA A 124 5.53 -2.59 4.57
N VAL A 125 5.51 -3.90 4.83
CA VAL A 125 6.72 -4.69 5.17
C VAL A 125 7.77 -4.55 4.07
N PHE A 126 7.38 -4.66 2.81
CA PHE A 126 8.29 -4.48 1.69
C PHE A 126 8.87 -3.05 1.60
N ALA A 127 8.06 -2.04 1.90
CA ALA A 127 8.50 -0.65 1.90
C ALA A 127 9.53 -0.36 3.00
N GLU A 128 9.43 -1.03 4.15
CA GLU A 128 10.37 -0.92 5.27
C GLU A 128 11.65 -1.73 5.02
N LYS A 129 11.51 -3.03 4.73
CA LYS A 129 12.63 -4.00 4.74
C LYS A 129 13.31 -4.19 3.39
N ASP A 130 12.68 -3.78 2.29
CA ASP A 130 13.13 -4.02 0.90
C ASP A 130 13.39 -5.51 0.55
N ASP A 131 12.84 -6.44 1.34
CA ASP A 131 12.92 -7.89 1.12
C ASP A 131 11.53 -8.45 0.75
N PHE A 132 11.46 -9.11 -0.39
CA PHE A 132 10.22 -9.74 -0.88
C PHE A 132 9.84 -10.98 -0.07
N ARG A 133 10.80 -11.68 0.53
CA ARG A 133 10.52 -12.90 1.33
C ARG A 133 9.72 -12.55 2.57
N GLU A 134 10.13 -11.49 3.25
CA GLU A 134 9.45 -10.92 4.40
C GLU A 134 8.03 -10.45 4.06
N ALA A 135 7.82 -9.91 2.86
CA ALA A 135 6.50 -9.50 2.38
C ALA A 135 5.56 -10.69 2.05
N LEU A 136 6.07 -11.91 1.99
CA LEU A 136 5.31 -13.15 1.74
C LEU A 136 5.16 -14.00 3.01
N ASP A 137 5.65 -13.52 4.15
CA ASP A 137 5.46 -14.19 5.43
C ASP A 137 4.03 -13.95 5.94
N PHE A 138 3.11 -14.79 5.46
CA PHE A 138 1.69 -14.71 5.79
C PHE A 138 1.43 -14.81 7.29
N GLU A 139 2.22 -15.59 8.03
CA GLU A 139 2.04 -15.77 9.46
C GLU A 139 2.33 -14.47 10.21
N ARG A 140 3.48 -13.87 9.95
CA ARG A 140 3.85 -12.58 10.55
C ARG A 140 2.86 -11.49 10.16
N ILE A 141 2.52 -11.39 8.88
CA ILE A 141 1.54 -10.39 8.42
C ILE A 141 0.19 -10.58 9.12
N LEU A 142 -0.29 -11.81 9.26
CA LEU A 142 -1.55 -12.10 9.93
C LEU A 142 -1.50 -11.71 11.42
N GLN A 143 -0.39 -11.96 12.10
CA GLN A 143 -0.21 -11.54 13.50
C GLN A 143 -0.29 -10.01 13.62
N GLY A 144 0.40 -9.27 12.75
CA GLY A 144 0.30 -7.81 12.72
C GLY A 144 -1.12 -7.33 12.42
N ILE A 145 -1.83 -7.93 11.46
CA ILE A 145 -3.21 -7.55 11.16
C ILE A 145 -4.13 -7.79 12.37
N LYS A 146 -3.93 -8.89 13.12
CA LYS A 146 -4.74 -9.20 14.32
C LYS A 146 -4.62 -8.14 15.41
N GLU A 147 -3.44 -7.55 15.61
CA GLU A 147 -3.21 -6.49 16.60
C GLU A 147 -4.04 -5.22 16.31
N VAL A 148 -4.38 -4.99 15.04
CA VAL A 148 -5.09 -3.81 14.55
C VAL A 148 -6.32 -4.18 13.72
N PHE A 149 -6.95 -5.32 14.00
CA PHE A 149 -7.94 -5.92 13.10
C PHE A 149 -9.12 -5.01 12.79
N ALA A 150 -9.70 -4.36 13.81
CA ALA A 150 -10.86 -3.48 13.64
C ALA A 150 -10.56 -2.26 12.72
N PRO A 151 -9.53 -1.43 12.99
CA PRO A 151 -9.18 -0.35 12.07
C PRO A 151 -8.69 -0.86 10.71
N TYR A 152 -7.98 -2.00 10.66
CA TYR A 152 -7.52 -2.58 9.40
C TYR A 152 -8.69 -2.96 8.49
N LEU A 153 -9.66 -3.71 9.02
CA LEU A 153 -10.83 -4.15 8.27
C LEU A 153 -11.67 -2.97 7.79
N GLY A 154 -11.87 -1.96 8.65
CA GLY A 154 -12.56 -0.72 8.29
C GLY A 154 -11.86 0.01 7.14
N GLY A 155 -10.54 0.22 7.25
CA GLY A 155 -9.75 0.86 6.19
C GLY A 155 -9.74 0.08 4.88
N TYR A 156 -9.69 -1.25 4.96
CA TYR A 156 -9.72 -2.13 3.79
C TYR A 156 -11.06 -2.06 3.05
N ILE A 157 -12.18 -2.12 3.77
CA ILE A 157 -13.52 -1.96 3.17
C ILE A 157 -13.68 -0.57 2.55
N CYS A 158 -13.25 0.49 3.25
CA CYS A 158 -13.28 1.84 2.70
C CYS A 158 -12.43 1.97 1.43
N ALA A 159 -11.25 1.37 1.39
CA ALA A 159 -10.40 1.35 0.20
C ALA A 159 -11.08 0.60 -0.96
N LEU A 160 -11.69 -0.55 -0.70
CA LEU A 160 -12.44 -1.30 -1.73
C LEU A 160 -13.62 -0.50 -2.29
N ILE A 161 -14.39 0.18 -1.42
CA ILE A 161 -15.50 1.05 -1.85
C ILE A 161 -14.95 2.19 -2.72
N ALA A 162 -13.89 2.86 -2.28
CA ALA A 162 -13.27 3.96 -3.02
C ALA A 162 -12.74 3.52 -4.39
N LEU A 163 -12.11 2.35 -4.47
CA LEU A 163 -11.68 1.75 -5.75
C LEU A 163 -12.87 1.38 -6.62
N GLY A 164 -13.94 0.84 -6.05
CA GLY A 164 -15.19 0.55 -6.76
C GLY A 164 -15.80 1.82 -7.38
N LEU A 165 -15.80 2.94 -6.64
CA LEU A 165 -16.23 4.24 -7.16
C LEU A 165 -15.33 4.71 -8.32
N CYS A 166 -14.01 4.52 -8.22
CA CYS A 166 -13.10 4.85 -9.32
C CYS A 166 -13.43 4.06 -10.60
N LEU A 167 -13.74 2.76 -10.47
CA LEU A 167 -14.15 1.94 -11.61
C LEU A 167 -15.46 2.42 -12.26
N LEU A 168 -16.38 3.03 -11.50
CA LEU A 168 -17.58 3.64 -12.06
C LEU A 168 -17.25 4.89 -12.90
N ILE A 169 -16.25 5.68 -12.52
CA ILE A 169 -15.79 6.87 -13.27
C ILE A 169 -15.31 6.47 -14.67
N ILE A 170 -14.71 5.29 -14.83
CA ILE A 170 -14.28 4.76 -16.12
C ILE A 170 -15.43 4.62 -17.13
N ARG A 171 -16.68 4.51 -16.68
CA ARG A 171 -17.85 4.43 -17.56
C ARG A 171 -18.21 5.75 -18.24
N ILE A 172 -17.65 6.87 -17.78
CA ILE A 172 -17.82 8.16 -18.46
C ILE A 172 -17.16 8.03 -19.84
N PRO A 173 -17.88 8.34 -20.94
CA PRO A 173 -17.35 8.16 -22.28
C PRO A 173 -16.11 9.02 -22.52
N TYR A 174 -15.33 8.62 -23.52
CA TYR A 174 -14.08 9.25 -23.95
C TYR A 174 -12.90 9.10 -22.98
N LEU A 175 -11.76 9.69 -23.37
CA LEU A 175 -10.52 9.67 -22.60
C LEU A 175 -10.63 10.36 -21.24
N ILE A 176 -11.65 11.20 -21.03
CA ILE A 176 -11.85 11.95 -19.79
C ILE A 176 -12.15 11.00 -18.62
N GLY A 177 -13.06 10.03 -18.82
CA GLY A 177 -13.38 9.03 -17.80
C GLY A 177 -12.16 8.19 -17.40
N LEU A 178 -11.36 7.78 -18.40
CA LEU A 178 -10.12 7.04 -18.18
C LEU A 178 -9.10 7.84 -17.37
N LEU A 179 -8.83 9.08 -17.77
CA LEU A 179 -7.86 9.95 -17.10
C LEU A 179 -8.27 10.26 -15.67
N LEU A 180 -9.54 10.63 -15.46
CA LEU A 180 -10.06 10.95 -14.13
C LEU A 180 -10.02 9.72 -13.22
N SER A 181 -10.45 8.56 -13.73
CA SER A 181 -10.37 7.29 -12.99
C SER A 181 -8.93 6.94 -12.61
N SER A 182 -7.97 7.16 -13.52
CA SER A 182 -6.54 6.89 -13.29
C SER A 182 -5.99 7.75 -12.15
N LEU A 183 -6.27 9.06 -12.18
CA LEU A 183 -5.88 10.01 -11.13
C LEU A 183 -6.52 9.65 -9.77
N CYS A 184 -7.83 9.38 -9.76
CA CYS A 184 -8.55 9.01 -8.55
C CYS A 184 -8.05 7.68 -7.98
N THR A 185 -7.82 6.67 -8.82
CA THR A 185 -7.32 5.35 -8.40
C THR A 185 -5.96 5.47 -7.72
N TYR A 186 -5.04 6.21 -8.33
CA TYR A 186 -3.73 6.41 -7.74
C TYR A 186 -3.78 7.20 -6.44
N TYR A 187 -4.64 8.21 -6.36
CA TYR A 187 -4.84 8.95 -5.12
C TYR A 187 -5.40 8.07 -4.00
N VAL A 188 -6.35 7.17 -4.32
CA VAL A 188 -6.86 6.16 -3.38
C VAL A 188 -5.73 5.24 -2.93
N PHE A 189 -4.85 4.78 -3.84
CA PHE A 189 -3.68 3.99 -3.45
C PHE A 189 -2.73 4.77 -2.55
N LEU A 190 -2.50 6.06 -2.80
CA LEU A 190 -1.67 6.92 -1.96
C LEU A 190 -2.23 7.07 -0.54
N VAL A 191 -3.52 7.35 -0.42
CA VAL A 191 -4.20 7.49 0.88
C VAL A 191 -4.25 6.14 1.60
N ALA A 192 -4.54 5.05 0.90
CA ALA A 192 -4.52 3.70 1.45
C ALA A 192 -3.11 3.35 1.96
N ALA A 193 -2.07 3.57 1.15
CA ALA A 193 -0.69 3.33 1.55
C ALA A 193 -0.32 4.14 2.80
N TYR A 194 -0.69 5.43 2.86
CA TYR A 194 -0.51 6.24 4.08
C TYR A 194 -1.21 5.62 5.30
N TYR A 195 -2.49 5.28 5.17
CA TYR A 195 -3.30 4.72 6.25
C TYR A 195 -2.74 3.40 6.77
N PHE A 196 -2.47 2.45 5.86
CA PHE A 196 -1.97 1.13 6.23
C PHE A 196 -0.53 1.18 6.74
N THR A 197 0.31 2.09 6.23
CA THR A 197 1.67 2.31 6.76
C THR A 197 1.60 2.83 8.20
N GLN A 198 0.72 3.80 8.48
CA GLN A 198 0.52 4.31 9.85
C GLN A 198 0.00 3.22 10.79
N LEU A 199 -0.84 2.32 10.28
CA LEU A 199 -1.38 1.22 11.06
C LEU A 199 -0.32 0.14 11.31
N TYR A 200 0.47 -0.19 10.29
CA TYR A 200 1.60 -1.08 10.36
C TYR A 200 2.62 -0.64 11.43
N ARG A 201 2.92 0.66 11.52
CA ARG A 201 3.82 1.22 12.56
C ARG A 201 3.36 0.99 14.00
N ARG A 202 2.08 0.69 14.22
CA ARG A 202 1.52 0.40 15.56
C ARG A 202 1.61 -1.08 15.93
N THR A 203 2.05 -1.91 14.99
CA THR A 203 2.13 -3.36 15.18
C THR A 203 3.53 -3.79 15.57
N SER A 204 3.64 -4.97 16.18
CA SER A 204 4.91 -5.63 16.51
C SER A 204 5.80 -5.93 15.30
N LEU A 205 5.27 -5.82 14.08
CA LEU A 205 6.01 -6.05 12.84
C LEU A 205 6.96 -4.91 12.47
N ALA A 206 6.66 -3.69 12.89
CA ALA A 206 7.52 -2.54 12.62
C ALA A 206 8.82 -2.66 13.41
N MET A 207 9.95 -2.43 12.75
CA MET A 207 11.28 -2.70 13.30
C MET A 207 11.66 -1.76 14.46
N GLU A 208 10.91 -0.68 14.69
CA GLU A 208 11.30 0.37 15.65
C GLU A 208 10.33 0.47 16.83
N ARG A 209 10.56 -0.38 17.84
CA ARG A 209 10.41 0.08 19.23
C ARG A 209 11.54 1.07 19.47
N ILE A 210 11.27 2.37 19.36
CA ILE A 210 12.04 3.32 20.16
C ILE A 210 11.70 2.96 21.61
N PRO A 211 12.67 2.49 22.43
CA PRO A 211 12.43 2.38 23.86
C PRO A 211 12.10 3.80 24.32
N GLU A 212 10.98 4.01 25.01
CA GLU A 212 10.82 5.24 25.78
C GLU A 212 12.02 5.32 26.72
N GLU A 213 13.02 6.14 26.39
CA GLU A 213 14.05 6.51 27.35
C GLU A 213 13.32 7.27 28.46
N PRO A 214 13.29 6.76 29.70
CA PRO A 214 12.77 7.55 30.79
C PRO A 214 13.66 8.79 30.89
N VAL A 215 13.03 9.96 30.73
CA VAL A 215 13.62 11.28 30.96
C VAL A 215 14.32 11.24 32.33
N ARG A 216 15.63 11.02 32.34
CA ARG A 216 16.44 11.30 33.51
C ARG A 216 16.58 12.80 33.58
N GLU A 217 15.79 13.39 34.46
CA GLU A 217 15.95 14.75 34.99
C GLU A 217 17.44 15.06 35.18
N THR A 218 17.96 15.95 34.36
CA THR A 218 19.22 16.64 34.65
C THR A 218 18.94 17.62 35.79
N ALA A 219 19.15 17.17 37.02
CA ALA A 219 19.24 18.06 38.17
C ALA A 219 20.44 19.01 37.99
N PRO A 220 20.29 20.32 38.21
CA PRO A 220 21.40 21.27 38.12
C PRO A 220 22.27 21.18 39.38
N GLN A 221 23.45 20.57 39.30
CA GLN A 221 24.49 20.75 40.31
C GLN A 221 25.25 22.06 40.05
N SER A 222 24.73 23.11 40.69
CA SER A 222 25.45 24.04 41.56
C SER A 222 26.93 24.29 41.27
N SER A 223 27.22 25.52 40.82
CA SER A 223 28.50 26.20 40.92
C SER A 223 29.04 26.21 42.35
N ASN A 224 30.27 25.74 42.56
CA ASN A 224 31.26 26.29 43.48
C ASN A 224 32.55 25.46 43.39
N ASP A 225 33.64 26.06 42.90
CA ASP A 225 34.76 26.38 43.79
C ASP A 225 35.89 27.11 43.03
N THR A 226 35.92 28.42 43.27
CA THR A 226 37.05 29.21 43.76
C THR A 226 38.47 28.78 43.37
N ALA A 227 39.08 29.63 42.54
CA ALA A 227 40.53 29.78 42.44
C ALA A 227 41.10 30.36 43.74
N SER A 228 42.13 29.72 44.30
CA SER A 228 43.15 30.39 45.12
C SER A 228 44.37 29.49 45.38
N VAL A 229 45.51 29.97 44.87
CA VAL A 229 46.91 29.84 45.33
C VAL A 229 47.55 28.44 45.38
#